data_AF-A0A837BS31-F1
#
_entry.id   AF-A0A837BS31-F1
#
_cell.length_a   1.000
_cell.length_b   1.000
_cell.length_c   1.000
_cell.angle_alpha   90.00
_cell.angle_beta   90.00
_cell.angle_gamma   90.00
#
_symmetry.space_group_name_H-M   'P 1'
#
loop_
_entity.id
_entity.type
_entity.pdbx_description
1 polymer ?
#
loop_
_entity_poly.entity_id
_entity_poly.type
_entity_poly.pdbx_seq_one_letter_code
_entity_poly.pdbx_strand_id
1 'polypeptide(L)' 'MVTDARKRANNKWDKNNKERLLYLNKRSTAKNFILKLATEEDLKSIEKYVIERKKLLKSC' A
#
# COMPACT_ATOMS: atom_id res chain seq x y z
N MET A 1 5.85 9.10 25.88
CA MET A 1 4.45 9.59 25.79
C MET A 1 4.41 10.66 24.70
N VAL A 2 3.55 10.53 23.68
CA VAL A 2 3.43 11.55 22.63
C VAL A 2 2.58 12.69 23.19
N THR A 3 3.15 13.89 23.31
CA THR A 3 2.46 15.08 23.81
C THR A 3 1.31 15.47 22.89
N ASP A 4 0.23 16.05 23.43
CA ASP A 4 -0.94 16.46 22.64
C ASP A 4 -0.59 17.46 21.52
N ALA A 5 0.45 18.28 21.72
CA ALA A 5 0.99 19.15 20.68
C ALA A 5 1.54 18.35 19.48
N ARG A 6 2.28 17.27 19.73
CA ARG A 6 2.82 16.39 18.68
C ARG A 6 1.71 15.62 17.98
N LYS A 7 0.65 15.19 18.68
CA LYS A 7 -0.54 14.57 18.05
C LYS A 7 -1.24 15.52 17.08
N ARG A 8 -1.42 16.80 17.45
CA ARG A 8 -2.06 17.79 16.56
C ARG A 8 -1.21 18.09 15.33
N ALA A 9 0.11 18.19 15.50
CA ALA A 9 1.04 18.39 14.39
C ALA A 9 1.05 17.19 13.43
N ASN A 10 1.11 15.97 13.96
CA ASN A 10 1.02 14.74 13.17
C ASN A 10 -0.31 14.66 12.42
N ASN A 11 -1.44 14.92 13.09
CA ASN A 11 -2.76 14.93 12.45
C ASN A 11 -2.86 15.94 11.30
N LYS A 12 -2.20 17.09 11.39
CA LYS A 12 -2.20 18.11 10.32
C LYS A 12 -1.34 17.65 9.13
N TRP A 13 -0.19 17.05 9.40
CA TRP A 13 0.67 16.48 8.36
C TRP A 13 0.04 15.27 7.69
N ASP A 14 -0.56 14.37 8.48
CA ASP A 14 -1.29 13.19 8.01
C ASP A 14 -2.47 13.60 7.14
N LYS A 15 -3.19 14.68 7.51
CA LYS A 15 -4.28 15.22 6.69
C LYS A 15 -3.81 15.76 5.33
N ASN A 16 -2.62 16.35 5.27
CA ASN A 16 -2.05 16.87 4.03
C ASN A 16 -1.39 15.77 3.19
N ASN A 17 -1.01 14.65 3.80
CA ASN A 17 -0.32 13.52 3.16
C ASN A 17 -1.16 12.24 3.12
N LYS A 18 -2.50 12.35 3.26
CA LYS A 18 -3.40 11.19 3.34
C LYS A 18 -3.21 10.22 2.18
N GLU A 19 -3.07 10.73 0.97
CA GLU A 19 -2.90 9.90 -0.23
C GLU A 19 -1.58 9.12 -0.19
N ARG A 20 -0.49 9.79 0.22
CA ARG A 20 0.82 9.16 0.36
C ARG A 20 0.81 8.10 1.46
N LEU A 21 0.19 8.39 2.60
CA LEU A 21 0.01 7.43 3.69
C LEU A 21 -0.84 6.24 3.26
N LEU A 22 -1.94 6.49 2.56
CA LEU A 22 -2.80 5.44 2.03
C LEU A 22 -2.04 4.55 1.04
N TYR A 23 -1.24 5.14 0.16
CA TYR A 23 -0.35 4.40 -0.75
C TYR A 23 0.64 3.51 0.02
N LEU A 24 1.33 4.07 1.02
CA LEU A 24 2.30 3.32 1.83
C LEU A 24 1.64 2.18 2.61
N ASN A 25 0.47 2.43 3.20
CA ASN A 25 -0.31 1.42 3.91
C ASN A 25 -0.72 0.30 2.96
N LYS A 26 -1.33 0.64 1.81
CA LYS A 26 -1.70 -0.36 0.78
C LYS A 26 -0.49 -1.18 0.33
N ARG A 27 0.66 -0.53 0.08
CA ARG A 27 1.90 -1.20 -0.33
C ARG A 27 2.40 -2.17 0.74
N SER A 28 2.42 -1.74 2.01
CA SER A 28 2.88 -2.57 3.12
C SER A 28 1.95 -3.76 3.36
N THR A 29 0.64 -3.54 3.34
CA THR A 29 -0.36 -4.59 3.49
C THR A 29 -0.27 -5.60 2.36
N ALA A 30 -0.15 -5.15 1.11
CA ALA A 30 0.02 -6.04 -0.05
C ALA A 30 1.28 -6.90 0.08
N LYS A 31 2.42 -6.30 0.47
CA LYS A 31 3.67 -7.02 0.71
C LYS A 31 3.49 -8.09 1.80
N ASN A 32 2.88 -7.73 2.92
CA ASN A 32 2.67 -8.67 4.03
C ASN A 32 1.74 -9.81 3.62
N PHE A 33 0.68 -9.50 2.88
CA PHE A 33 -0.25 -10.50 2.36
C PHE A 33 0.47 -11.51 1.47
N ILE A 34 1.17 -11.04 0.42
CA ILE A 34 1.89 -11.90 -0.53
C ILE A 34 2.94 -12.79 0.18
N LEU A 35 3.67 -12.24 1.15
CA LEU A 35 4.79 -12.95 1.76
C LEU A 35 4.41 -13.86 2.94
N LYS A 36 3.27 -13.64 3.60
CA LYS A 36 2.94 -14.33 4.85
C LYS A 36 1.57 -14.99 4.90
N LEU A 37 0.61 -14.55 4.07
CA LEU A 37 -0.79 -14.98 4.16
C LEU A 37 -1.30 -15.63 2.89
N ALA A 38 -0.80 -15.20 1.73
CA ALA A 38 -1.28 -15.66 0.43
C ALA A 38 -1.06 -17.16 0.24
N THR A 39 -2.09 -17.82 -0.28
CA THR A 39 -2.03 -19.22 -0.71
C THR A 39 -1.43 -19.32 -2.12
N GLU A 40 -1.14 -20.54 -2.58
CA GLU A 40 -0.57 -20.75 -3.91
C GLU A 40 -1.50 -20.24 -5.04
N GLU A 41 -2.82 -20.38 -4.89
CA GLU A 41 -3.81 -19.85 -5.83
C GLU A 41 -3.83 -18.31 -5.83
N ASP A 42 -3.71 -17.69 -4.65
CA ASP A 42 -3.62 -16.23 -4.53
C ASP A 42 -2.38 -15.71 -5.27
N LEU A 43 -1.22 -16.37 -5.10
CA LEU A 43 0.01 -16.00 -5.77
C LEU A 43 -0.12 -16.06 -7.30
N LYS A 44 -0.71 -17.15 -7.84
CA LYS A 44 -0.98 -17.28 -9.27
C LYS A 44 -1.90 -16.17 -9.80
N SER A 45 -2.91 -15.79 -9.02
CA SER A 45 -3.83 -14.72 -9.38
C SER A 45 -3.15 -13.34 -9.35
N ILE A 46 -2.32 -13.09 -8.33
CA ILE A 46 -1.55 -11.86 -8.20
C ILE A 46 -0.55 -11.70 -9.36
N GLU A 47 0.11 -12.78 -9.78
CA GLU A 47 0.98 -12.75 -10.96
C GLU A 47 0.24 -12.33 -12.23
N LYS A 48 -0.98 -12.85 -12.46
CA LYS A 48 -1.82 -12.42 -13.59
C LYS A 48 -2.13 -10.93 -13.54
N TYR A 49 -2.54 -10.41 -12.39
CA TYR A 49 -2.81 -8.97 -12.22
C TYR A 49 -1.55 -8.11 -12.47
N VAL A 50 -0.38 -8.57 -12.03
CA VAL A 50 0.90 -7.88 -12.28
C VAL A 50 1.22 -7.85 -13.77
N ILE A 51 0.99 -8.96 -14.49
CA ILE A 51 1.20 -9.04 -15.94
C ILE A 51 0.28 -8.06 -16.67
N GLU A 52 -1.02 -8.05 -16.35
CA GLU A 52 -1.99 -7.12 -16.95
C GLU A 52 -1.60 -5.66 -16.68
N ARG A 53 -1.23 -5.33 -15.44
CA ARG A 53 -0.80 -3.98 -15.09
C ARG A 53 0.44 -3.55 -15.86
N LYS A 54 1.42 -4.45 -16.04
CA LYS A 54 2.63 -4.18 -16.83
C LYS A 54 2.31 -3.97 -18.30
N LYS A 55 1.35 -4.72 -18.87
CA LYS A 55 0.89 -4.51 -20.26
C LYS A 55 0.30 -3.11 -20.42
N LEU A 56 -0.60 -2.71 -19.52
CA LEU A 56 -1.20 -1.37 -19.53
C LEU A 56 -0.18 -0.24 -19.39
N LEU A 57 0.91 -0.45 -18.63
CA LEU A 57 1.99 0.54 -18.49
C LEU A 57 2.90 0.62 -19.71
N LYS A 58 3.06 -0.49 -20.45
CA LYS A 58 3.88 -0.54 -21.67
C LYS A 58 3.12 -0.05 -22.91
N SER A 59 1.78 -0.04 -22.88
CA SER A 59 0.94 0.44 -23.97
C SER A 59 0.68 1.95 -23.92
N CYS A 60 1.36 2.69 -23.04
CA CYS A 60 1.40 4.14 -23.00
C CYS A 60 2.74 4.66 -23.52
#